data_AF-A0A368YNR0-F1
#
_entry.id   AF-A0A368YNR0-F1
#
_cell.length_a   1.000
_cell.length_b   1.000
_cell.length_c   1.000
_cell.angle_alpha   90.00
_cell.angle_beta   90.00
_cell.angle_gamma   90.00
#
_symmetry.space_group_name_H-M   'P 1'
#
loop_
_entity.id
_entity.type
_entity.pdbx_description
1 polymer ?
#
loop_
_entity_poly.entity_id
_entity_poly.type
_entity_poly.pdbx_seq_one_letter_code
_entity_poly.pdbx_strand_id
1 'polypeptide(L)' 'MTIDICPISGDPVASLPTTGDYIEFDCPTCGRFRISGSALEAMTELPRQDKEAFLNKARSNAQGGDSIPFIRDV' A
#
# COMPACT_ATOMS: atom_id res chain seq x y z
N MET A 1 -11.34 13.77 2.35
CA MET A 1 -9.92 13.45 2.20
C MET A 1 -9.40 13.22 3.60
N THR A 2 -9.15 11.96 3.94
CA THR A 2 -8.65 11.59 5.26
C THR A 2 -7.14 11.56 5.16
N ILE A 3 -6.45 12.28 6.05
CA ILE A 3 -5.00 12.15 6.17
C ILE A 3 -4.76 10.90 6.98
N ASP A 4 -4.15 9.91 6.33
CA ASP A 4 -3.81 8.62 6.90
C ASP A 4 -2.29 8.50 7.05
N ILE A 5 -1.82 7.46 7.73
CA ILE A 5 -0.39 7.19 7.84
C ILE A 5 -0.03 6.09 6.85
N CYS A 6 0.99 6.34 6.03
CA CYS A 6 1.45 5.36 5.06
C CYS A 6 1.88 4.10 5.81
N PRO A 7 1.25 2.94 5.56
CA PRO A 7 1.55 1.73 6.31
C PRO A 7 2.98 1.24 6.09
N ILE A 8 3.63 1.69 5.01
CA ILE A 8 4.98 1.33 4.61
C ILE A 8 6.02 2.29 5.24
N SER A 9 5.92 3.60 4.95
CA SER A 9 6.94 4.57 5.35
C SER A 9 6.65 5.29 6.66
N GLY A 10 5.40 5.28 7.14
CA GLY A 10 4.97 6.06 8.30
C GLY A 10 4.77 7.55 8.03
N ASP A 11 4.87 7.99 6.78
CA ASP A 11 4.62 9.38 6.38
C ASP A 11 3.12 9.68 6.29
N PRO A 12 2.69 10.92 6.58
CA PRO A 12 1.31 11.34 6.35
C PRO A 12 0.98 11.27 4.84
N VAL A 13 -0.10 10.58 4.51
CA VAL A 13 -0.52 10.29 3.14
C VAL A 13 -2.01 10.56 2.96
N ALA A 14 -2.40 11.00 1.77
CA ALA A 14 -3.82 11.03 1.43
C ALA A 14 -4.28 9.61 1.09
N SER A 15 -5.17 9.05 1.91
CA SER A 15 -5.91 7.85 1.52
C SER A 15 -7.11 8.26 0.67
N LEU A 16 -7.28 7.59 -0.45
CA LEU A 16 -8.48 7.73 -1.28
C LEU A 16 -9.60 6.86 -0.69
N PRO A 17 -10.87 7.28 -0.80
CA PRO A 17 -11.98 6.50 -0.28
C PRO A 17 -11.97 5.10 -0.90
N THR A 18 -12.12 4.09 -0.04
CA THR A 18 -12.11 2.67 -0.36
C THR A 18 -12.98 2.39 -1.58
N THR A 19 -12.34 2.06 -2.71
CA THR A 19 -13.06 1.72 -3.94
C THR A 19 -13.05 0.19 -4.05
N GLY A 20 -14.05 -0.45 -3.43
CA GLY A 20 -14.12 -1.92 -3.32
C GLY A 20 -13.44 -2.45 -2.05
N ASP A 21 -12.70 -3.56 -2.16
CA ASP A 21 -12.04 -4.29 -1.06
C ASP A 21 -10.59 -3.85 -0.78
N TYR A 22 -10.19 -2.70 -1.33
CA TYR A 22 -8.84 -2.17 -1.17
C TYR A 22 -8.84 -0.68 -0.89
N ILE A 23 -7.79 -0.25 -0.20
CA ILE A 23 -7.49 1.14 0.12
C ILE A 23 -6.35 1.57 -0.80
N GLU A 24 -6.54 2.68 -1.50
CA GLU A 24 -5.50 3.29 -2.34
C GLU A 24 -4.80 4.40 -1.54
N PHE A 25 -3.48 4.29 -1.45
CA PHE A 25 -2.61 5.25 -0.78
C PHE A 25 -1.75 5.94 -1.84
N ASP A 26 -1.72 7.28 -1.80
CA ASP A 26 -0.90 8.10 -2.70
C ASP A 26 0.25 8.74 -1.91
N CYS A 27 1.27 7.93 -1.60
CA CYS A 27 2.39 8.39 -0.78
C CYS A 27 3.44 9.10 -1.65
N PRO A 28 3.95 10.29 -1.26
CA PRO A 28 5.01 10.95 -2.01
C PRO A 28 6.33 10.16 -2.01
N THR A 29 6.61 9.40 -0.94
CA THR A 29 7.84 8.60 -0.80
C THR A 29 7.68 7.21 -1.42
N CYS A 30 6.57 6.53 -1.13
CA CYS A 30 6.30 5.16 -1.59
C CYS A 30 5.54 5.11 -2.92
N GLY A 31 5.19 6.25 -3.51
CA GLY A 31 4.32 6.32 -4.67
C GLY A 31 2.89 5.88 -4.38
N ARG A 32 2.12 5.73 -5.47
CA ARG A 32 0.75 5.23 -5.41
C ARG A 32 0.73 3.71 -5.32
N PHE A 33 -0.03 3.17 -4.38
CA PHE A 33 -0.25 1.73 -4.25
C PHE A 33 -1.62 1.43 -3.63
N ARG A 34 -2.09 0.20 -3.83
CA ARG A 34 -3.33 -0.32 -3.28
C ARG A 34 -3.01 -1.43 -2.31
N ILE A 35 -3.77 -1.53 -1.24
CA ILE A 35 -3.64 -2.59 -0.24
C ILE A 35 -5.03 -3.06 0.20
N SER A 36 -5.23 -4.39 0.28
CA SER A 36 -6.45 -4.96 0.85
C SER A 36 -6.51 -4.73 2.36
N GLY A 37 -7.71 -4.57 2.92
CA GLY A 37 -7.89 -4.33 4.36
C GLY A 37 -7.20 -5.41 5.23
N SER A 38 -7.32 -6.68 4.85
CA SER A 38 -6.65 -7.80 5.53
C SER A 38 -5.12 -7.70 5.48
N ALA A 39 -4.55 -7.33 4.33
CA ALA A 39 -3.12 -7.13 4.19
C ALA A 39 -2.64 -5.90 4.98
N LEU A 40 -3.46 -4.86 5.10
CA LEU A 40 -3.16 -3.67 5.91
C LEU A 40 -3.08 -4.02 7.41
N GLU A 41 -4.00 -4.83 7.91
CA GLU A 41 -3.96 -5.33 9.29
C GLU A 41 -2.70 -6.15 9.54
N ALA A 42 -2.39 -7.12 8.66
CA ALA A 42 -1.19 -7.93 8.77
C ALA A 42 0.11 -7.10 8.62
N MET A 43 0.10 -6.06 7.80
CA MET A 43 1.20 -5.11 7.71
C MET A 43 1.41 -4.33 9.00
N THR A 44 0.39 -4.06 9.80
CA THR A 44 0.56 -3.26 11.03
C THR A 44 1.58 -3.89 11.98
N GLU A 45 1.66 -5.22 12.03
CA GLU A 45 2.57 -5.97 12.90
C GLU A 45 3.97 -6.17 12.30
N LEU A 46 4.15 -5.89 11.01
CA LEU A 46 5.42 -6.09 10.31
C LEU A 46 6.38 -4.90 10.48
N PRO A 47 7.70 -5.16 10.52
CA PRO A 47 8.68 -4.09 10.51
C PRO A 47 8.69 -3.41 9.14
N ARG A 48 9.14 -2.15 9.13
CA ARG A 48 9.21 -1.31 7.92
C ARG A 48 9.91 -1.99 6.73
N GLN A 49 10.98 -2.75 7.00
CA GLN A 49 11.74 -3.42 5.94
C GLN A 49 10.91 -4.47 5.19
N ASP A 50 10.10 -5.26 5.90
CA ASP A 50 9.23 -6.26 5.28
C ASP A 50 8.10 -5.60 4.49
N LYS A 51 7.50 -4.53 5.04
CA LYS A 51 6.50 -3.71 4.35
C LYS A 51 7.01 -3.18 3.02
N GLU A 52 8.23 -2.62 3.02
CA GLU A 52 8.89 -2.14 1.81
C GLU A 52 9.16 -3.27 0.81
N ALA A 53 9.49 -4.48 1.29
CA ALA A 53 9.65 -5.65 0.44
C ALA A 53 8.33 -6.06 -0.24
N PHE A 54 7.20 -6.05 0.48
CA PHE A 54 5.88 -6.31 -0.08
C PHE A 54 5.47 -5.28 -1.13
N LEU A 55 5.73 -3.99 -0.87
CA LEU A 55 5.49 -2.94 -1.85
C LEU A 55 6.34 -3.14 -3.11
N ASN A 56 7.63 -3.46 -2.97
CA ASN A 56 8.50 -3.74 -4.10
C ASN A 56 8.07 -4.99 -4.89
N LYS A 57 7.59 -6.03 -4.21
CA LYS A 57 7.01 -7.21 -4.85
C LYS A 57 5.73 -6.86 -5.61
N ALA A 58 4.84 -6.08 -5.01
CA ALA A 58 3.62 -5.59 -5.68
C ALA A 58 3.94 -4.70 -6.89
N ARG A 59 4.95 -3.83 -6.79
CA ARG A 59 5.47 -3.03 -7.92
C ARG A 59 6.02 -3.92 -9.02
N SER A 60 6.75 -4.97 -8.68
CA SER A 60 7.29 -5.94 -9.65
C SER A 60 6.18 -6.68 -10.39
N ASN A 61 5.11 -7.05 -9.70
CA ASN A 61 3.94 -7.67 -10.32
C ASN A 61 3.13 -6.69 -11.18
N ALA A 62 3.02 -5.42 -10.76
CA ALA A 62 2.29 -4.40 -11.51
C ALA A 62 2.97 -3.97 -12.80
N GLN A 63 4.30 -4.16 -12.93
CA GLN A 63 5.03 -3.92 -14.18
C GLN A 63 4.54 -4.82 -15.35
N GLY A 64 3.77 -5.87 -15.08
CA GLY A 64 3.17 -6.74 -16.10
C GLY A 64 1.74 -6.37 -16.53
N GLY A 65 1.11 -5.32 -16.00
CA GLY A 65 -0.32 -5.04 -16.23
C GLY A 65 -0.77 -3.63 -15.82
N ASP A 66 -2.03 -3.50 -15.33
CA ASP A 66 -2.75 -2.26 -15.01
C ASP A 66 -2.08 -1.43 -13.89
N SER A 67 -0.94 -0.83 -14.22
CA SER A 67 -0.17 0.33 -13.70
C SER A 67 -0.04 0.65 -12.19
N ILE A 68 -0.78 0.03 -11.28
CA ILE A 68 -0.77 0.38 -9.84
C ILE A 68 -0.41 -0.87 -9.00
N PRO A 69 0.64 -0.82 -8.17
CA PRO A 69 1.01 -1.88 -7.23
C PRO A 69 -0.17 -2.24 -6.33
N PHE A 70 -0.57 -3.51 -6.32
CA PHE A 70 -1.64 -4.00 -5.45
C PHE A 70 -1.14 -5.09 -4.50
N ILE A 71 -1.26 -4.82 -3.21
CA ILE A 71 -0.89 -5.72 -2.12
C ILE A 71 -2.15 -6.38 -1.57
N ARG A 72 -2.40 -7.60 -2.01
CA ARG A 72 -3.55 -8.40 -1.57
C ARG A 72 -3.22 -9.31 -0.38
N ASP A 73 -1.95 -9.71 -0.28
CA ASP A 73 -1.45 -10.76 0.61
C ASP A 73 -0.02 -10.41 1.05
N VAL A 74 0.27 -10.66 2.34
CA VAL A 74 1.57 -10.42 2.99
C VAL A 74 2.06 -11.68 3.68
#